data_AF-A0A074VJ27-F1
#
_entry.id   AF-A0A074VJ27-F1
#
_cell.length_a   1.000
_cell.length_b   1.000
_cell.length_c   1.000
_cell.angle_alpha   90.00
_cell.angle_beta   90.00
_cell.angle_gamma   90.00
#
_symmetry.space_group_name_H-M   'P 1'
#
loop_
_entity.id
_entity.type
_entity.pdbx_description
1 polymer ?
#
loop_
_entity_poly.entity_id
_entity_poly.type
_entity_poly.pdbx_seq_one_letter_code
_entity_poly.pdbx_strand_id
1 'polypeptide(L)' 'INHGWMKLNKYYELTDRSAAYVAALVFHTAYTWSYLEGIWRFKPAWISSAKTRV' A
#
# COMPACT_ATOMS: atom_id res chain seq x y z
N ILE A 1 -23.54 11.90 0.40
CA ILE A 1 -22.69 10.80 0.93
C ILE A 1 -21.87 10.24 -0.23
N ASN A 2 -20.54 10.26 -0.16
CA ASN A 2 -19.67 10.01 -1.31
C ASN A 2 -19.44 8.51 -1.59
N HIS A 3 -20.39 7.87 -2.28
CA HIS A 3 -20.31 6.45 -2.65
C HIS A 3 -19.09 6.08 -3.52
N GLY A 4 -18.56 7.04 -4.30
CA GLY A 4 -17.38 6.83 -5.15
C GLY A 4 -16.12 6.48 -4.37
N TRP A 5 -15.84 7.20 -3.28
CA TRP A 5 -14.68 6.94 -2.42
C TRP A 5 -14.74 5.58 -1.74
N MET A 6 -15.93 5.12 -1.38
CA MET A 6 -16.13 3.80 -0.77
C MET A 6 -15.77 2.67 -1.74
N LYS A 7 -16.18 2.81 -3.01
CA LYS A 7 -15.84 1.83 -4.05
C LYS A 7 -14.35 1.83 -4.35
N LEU A 8 -13.73 3.01 -4.41
CA LEU A 8 -12.28 3.15 -4.62
C LEU A 8 -11.48 2.51 -3.48
N ASN A 9 -11.84 2.79 -2.23
CA ASN A 9 -11.18 2.23 -1.06
C ASN A 9 -11.24 0.71 -1.04
N LYS A 10 -12.38 0.12 -1.42
CA LYS A 10 -12.52 -1.34 -1.55
C LYS A 10 -11.51 -1.95 -2.54
N TYR A 11 -11.28 -1.30 -3.68
CA TYR A 11 -10.30 -1.80 -4.64
C TYR A 11 -8.86 -1.61 -4.16
N TYR A 12 -8.54 -0.47 -3.53
CA TYR A 12 -7.21 -0.27 -2.94
C TYR A 12 -6.91 -1.29 -1.84
N GLU A 13 -7.87 -1.65 -1.00
CA GLU A 13 -7.71 -2.70 0.00
C GLU A 13 -7.44 -4.08 -0.61
N LEU A 14 -7.98 -4.38 -1.79
CA LEU A 14 -7.71 -5.62 -2.50
C LEU A 14 -6.31 -5.62 -3.11
N THR A 15 -5.89 -4.49 -3.67
CA THR A 15 -4.56 -4.32 -4.27
C THR A 15 -3.46 -4.37 -3.21
N ASP A 16 -3.70 -3.78 -2.03
CA ASP A 16 -2.81 -3.85 -0.86
C ASP A 16 -2.49 -5.30 -0.44
N ARG A 17 -3.37 -6.28 -0.72
CA ARG A 17 -3.13 -7.70 -0.40
C ARG A 17 -2.08 -8.35 -1.32
N SER A 18 -1.87 -7.80 -2.51
CA SER A 18 -0.92 -8.36 -3.49
C SER A 18 0.52 -7.92 -3.17
N ALA A 19 1.44 -8.87 -3.01
CA ALA A 19 2.87 -8.60 -2.84
C ALA A 19 3.43 -7.83 -4.03
N ALA A 20 2.96 -8.17 -5.23
CA ALA A 20 3.46 -7.62 -6.47
C ALA A 20 3.24 -6.10 -6.57
N TYR A 21 2.14 -5.59 -6.02
CA TYR A 21 1.87 -4.15 -6.00
C TYR A 21 2.86 -3.40 -5.11
N VAL A 22 3.13 -3.94 -3.92
CA VAL A 22 4.10 -3.39 -2.97
C VAL A 22 5.51 -3.44 -3.56
N ALA A 23 5.89 -4.60 -4.12
CA ALA A 23 7.19 -4.79 -4.75
C ALA A 23 7.37 -3.76 -5.89
N ALA A 24 6.39 -3.62 -6.79
CA ALA A 24 6.46 -2.65 -7.89
C ALA A 24 6.63 -1.20 -7.41
N LEU A 25 5.99 -0.83 -6.30
CA LEU A 25 6.16 0.48 -5.67
C LEU A 25 7.59 0.67 -5.15
N VAL A 26 8.13 -0.29 -4.41
CA VAL A 26 9.47 -0.22 -3.83
C VAL A 26 10.57 -0.31 -4.89
N PHE A 27 10.34 -1.04 -5.99
CA PHE A 27 11.28 -1.16 -7.12
C PHE A 27 11.43 0.14 -7.91
N HIS A 28 10.49 1.07 -7.79
CA HIS A 28 10.57 2.35 -8.48
C HIS A 28 11.42 3.34 -7.66
N THR A 29 12.52 3.84 -8.23
CA THR A 29 13.52 4.68 -7.52
C THR A 29 12.97 5.98 -6.93
N ALA A 30 11.81 6.46 -7.39
CA ALA A 30 11.14 7.62 -6.82
C ALA A 30 10.38 7.33 -5.51
N TYR A 31 10.13 6.06 -5.16
CA TYR A 31 9.37 5.68 -3.98
C TYR A 31 10.23 4.83 -3.05
N THR A 32 10.51 5.36 -1.87
CA THR A 32 11.26 4.66 -0.83
C THR A 32 10.33 4.04 0.21
N TRP A 33 10.86 3.14 1.03
CA TRP A 33 10.12 2.63 2.19
C TRP A 33 9.62 3.75 3.12
N SER A 34 10.41 4.81 3.29
CA SER A 34 10.02 5.98 4.09
C SER A 34 8.81 6.71 3.50
N TYR A 35 8.67 6.74 2.17
CA TYR A 35 7.49 7.30 1.51
C TYR A 35 6.24 6.45 1.80
N LEU A 36 6.36 5.13 1.70
CA LEU A 36 5.28 4.19 2.02
C LEU A 36 4.87 4.28 3.49
N GLU A 37 5.83 4.43 4.40
CA GLU A 37 5.58 4.63 5.83
C GLU A 37 4.83 5.92 6.13
N GLY A 38 5.08 6.98 5.37
CA GLY A 38 4.35 8.24 5.48
C GLY A 38 2.89 8.14 5.03
N ILE A 39 2.65 7.54 3.86
CA ILE A 39 1.30 7.43 3.28
C ILE A 39 0.46 6.39 4.02
N TRP A 40 1.03 5.22 4.32
CA TRP A 40 0.36 4.11 5.00
C TRP A 40 0.62 4.09 6.50
N ARG A 41 0.89 5.24 7.13
CA ARG A 41 1.10 5.38 8.59
C ARG A 41 -0.01 4.77 9.44
N PHE A 42 -1.23 4.70 8.89
CA PHE A 42 -2.41 4.14 9.57
C PHE A 42 -2.52 2.61 9.47
N LYS A 43 -1.64 1.95 8.69
CA LYS A 43 -1.61 0.49 8.51
C LYS A 43 -0.21 -0.09 8.79
N PRO A 44 0.33 0.04 10.02
CA PRO A 44 1.68 -0.40 10.35
C PRO A 44 1.89 -1.91 10.18
N ALA A 45 0.88 -2.72 10.50
CA ALA A 45 0.94 -4.18 10.32
C ALA A 45 1.10 -4.58 8.84
N TRP A 46 0.49 -3.82 7.93
CA TRP A 46 0.62 -4.06 6.50
C TRP A 46 2.03 -3.75 6.01
N ILE A 47 2.62 -2.62 6.45
CA ILE A 47 4.00 -2.24 6.08
C ILE A 47 4.99 -3.31 6.57
N SER A 48 4.81 -3.80 7.80
CA SER A 48 5.66 -4.86 8.33
C SER A 48 5.54 -6.15 7.52
N SER A 49 4.33 -6.56 7.16
CA SER A 49 4.10 -7.74 6.32
C SER A 49 4.68 -7.56 4.91
N ALA A 50 4.55 -6.37 4.34
CA ALA A 50 5.12 -5.99 3.05
C ALA A 50 6.64 -6.15 3.03
N LYS A 51 7.34 -5.66 4.06
CA LYS A 51 8.82 -5.79 4.18
C LYS A 51 9.29 -7.24 4.32
N THR A 52 8.48 -8.14 4.86
CA THR A 52 8.83 -9.58 4.96
C THR A 52 8.62 -10.32 3.63
N ARG A 53 7.78 -9.79 2.74
CA ARG A 53 7.36 -10.45 1.48
C ARG A 53 8.11 -9.99 0.24
N VAL A 54 8.69 -8.79 0.29
CA VAL A 54 9.58 -8.23 -0.73
C VAL A 54 11.00 -8.71 -0.44
#